data_AF-A0A845AZM3-F1
#
_entry.id   AF-A0A845AZM3-F1
#
_cell.length_a   1.000
_cell.length_b   1.000
_cell.length_c   1.000
_cell.angle_alpha   90.00
_cell.angle_beta   90.00
_cell.angle_gamma   90.00
#
_symmetry.space_group_name_H-M   'P 1'
#
loop_
_entity.id
_entity.type
_entity.pdbx_description
1 polymer ?
#
loop_
_entity_poly.entity_id
_entity_poly.type
_entity_poly.pdbx_seq_one_letter_code
_entity_poly.pdbx_strand_id
1 'polypeptide(L)'
;MRQQGEASVEEILASIKQVIARDNRAGALEERRRRESDGLKQHDEAQDDEQPETAPEDSEQPAAETEAVDSDDVLNLSEADFVEQDDDYADSAATADDDDSEAPLTADPLRESIRENFAALAMLSKPGVQPQIVRSGETSLEGLVRELLRPMLSEWIEKNLPGMVEKMVQAEIARIAGKRG
;
A
#
# COMPACT_ATOMS: atom_id res chain seq x y z
N MET A 1 21.98 37.42 -49.07
CA MET A 1 20.85 36.46 -49.03
C MET A 1 21.19 35.35 -48.04
N ARG A 2 20.25 35.05 -47.12
CA ARG A 2 20.13 33.85 -46.26
C ARG A 2 21.10 33.71 -45.07
N GLN A 3 20.62 34.16 -43.89
CA GLN A 3 20.78 33.41 -42.65
C GLN A 3 19.37 33.11 -42.13
N GLN A 4 18.81 32.01 -42.61
CA GLN A 4 17.73 31.27 -41.93
C GLN A 4 18.41 30.01 -41.38
N GLY A 5 18.15 29.62 -40.13
CA GLY A 5 18.17 28.18 -39.85
C GLY A 5 18.76 27.66 -38.55
N GLU A 6 18.89 28.42 -37.47
CA GLU A 6 19.10 27.80 -36.15
C GLU A 6 18.01 28.32 -35.20
N ALA A 7 17.01 27.48 -34.93
CA ALA A 7 16.03 27.74 -33.88
C ALA A 7 16.79 28.06 -32.60
N SER A 8 16.44 29.17 -31.94
CA SER A 8 17.13 29.57 -30.71
C SER A 8 17.03 28.44 -29.68
N VAL A 9 18.07 28.22 -28.87
CA VAL A 9 18.08 27.19 -27.82
C VAL A 9 16.84 27.30 -26.93
N GLU A 10 16.36 28.51 -26.66
CA GLU A 10 15.15 28.77 -25.89
C GLU A 10 13.88 28.28 -26.61
N GLU A 11 13.84 28.34 -27.93
CA GLU A 11 12.76 27.84 -28.77
C GLU A 11 12.75 26.31 -28.81
N ILE A 12 13.94 25.69 -28.84
CA ILE A 12 14.10 24.23 -28.73
C ILE A 12 13.60 23.76 -27.36
N LEU A 13 13.97 24.43 -26.27
CA LEU A 13 13.52 24.10 -24.93
C LEU A 13 12.00 24.34 -24.75
N ALA A 14 11.47 25.41 -25.33
CA ALA A 14 10.03 25.67 -25.34
C ALA A 14 9.26 24.59 -26.11
N SER A 15 9.77 24.15 -27.26
CA SER A 15 9.17 23.08 -28.07
C SER A 15 9.18 21.73 -27.34
N ILE A 16 10.30 21.34 -26.72
CA ILE A 16 10.39 20.11 -25.91
C ILE A 16 9.41 20.18 -24.73
N LYS A 17 9.34 21.30 -24.02
CA LYS A 17 8.40 21.49 -22.91
C LYS A 17 6.94 21.38 -23.38
N GLN A 18 6.61 21.94 -24.54
CA GLN A 18 5.27 21.89 -25.11
C GLN A 18 4.89 20.48 -25.58
N VAL A 19 5.84 19.72 -26.15
CA VAL A 19 5.64 18.31 -26.53
C VAL A 19 5.42 17.45 -25.29
N ILE A 20 6.24 17.59 -24.24
CA ILE A 20 6.09 16.82 -22.99
C ILE A 20 4.75 17.14 -22.30
N ALA A 21 4.34 18.42 -22.27
CA ALA A 21 3.05 18.79 -21.70
C ALA A 21 1.86 18.25 -22.50
N ARG A 22 2.00 18.17 -23.84
CA ARG A 22 1.00 17.57 -24.73
C ARG A 22 0.93 16.05 -24.55
N ASP A 23 2.06 15.37 -24.48
CA ASP A 23 2.12 13.91 -24.30
C ASP A 23 1.68 13.49 -22.91
N ASN A 24 2.00 14.25 -21.86
CA ASN A 24 1.47 13.99 -20.52
C ASN A 24 -0.07 14.13 -20.48
N ARG A 25 -0.63 15.13 -21.17
CA ARG A 25 -2.09 15.28 -21.30
C ARG A 25 -2.70 14.12 -22.10
N ALA A 26 -2.03 13.68 -23.18
CA ALA A 26 -2.48 12.56 -23.99
C ALA A 26 -2.44 11.24 -23.20
N GLY A 27 -1.35 10.97 -22.47
CA GLY A 27 -1.20 9.81 -21.59
C GLY A 27 -2.23 9.79 -20.47
N ALA A 28 -2.52 10.93 -19.83
CA ALA A 28 -3.57 11.04 -18.81
C ALA A 28 -4.97 10.75 -19.38
N LEU A 29 -5.25 11.16 -20.62
CA LEU A 29 -6.51 10.86 -21.32
C LEU A 29 -6.61 9.38 -21.72
N GLU A 30 -5.49 8.77 -22.14
CA GLU A 30 -5.42 7.38 -22.54
C GLU A 30 -5.56 6.43 -21.34
N GLU A 31 -4.94 6.78 -20.20
CA GLU A 31 -5.11 6.04 -18.95
C GLU A 31 -6.52 6.18 -18.36
N ARG A 32 -7.17 7.33 -18.57
CA ARG A 32 -8.60 7.48 -18.26
C ARG A 32 -9.47 6.61 -19.16
N ARG A 33 -9.24 6.60 -20.48
CA ARG A 33 -9.98 5.71 -21.40
C ARG A 33 -9.76 4.25 -21.11
N ARG A 34 -8.53 3.84 -20.75
CA ARG A 34 -8.22 2.46 -20.38
C ARG A 34 -9.05 2.03 -19.18
N ARG A 35 -9.15 2.87 -18.14
CA ARG A 35 -10.01 2.62 -16.98
C ARG A 35 -11.49 2.58 -17.32
N GLU A 36 -11.95 3.46 -18.21
CA GLU A 36 -13.33 3.45 -18.72
C GLU A 36 -13.61 2.17 -19.54
N SER A 37 -12.67 1.69 -20.36
CA SER A 37 -12.86 0.48 -21.19
C SER A 37 -12.72 -0.83 -20.42
N ASP A 38 -11.86 -0.91 -19.40
CA ASP A 38 -11.74 -2.07 -18.52
C ASP A 38 -12.88 -2.13 -17.49
N GLY A 39 -13.34 -0.97 -17.01
CA GLY A 39 -14.43 -0.86 -16.03
C GLY A 39 -15.79 -1.33 -16.56
N LEU A 40 -16.02 -1.32 -17.88
CA LEU A 40 -17.24 -1.86 -18.49
C LEU A 40 -17.23 -3.39 -18.68
N LYS A 41 -16.09 -4.09 -18.52
CA LYS A 41 -16.00 -5.54 -18.74
C LYS A 41 -16.21 -6.40 -17.49
N GLN A 42 -16.24 -5.81 -16.29
CA GLN A 42 -16.31 -6.58 -15.03
C GLN A 42 -17.74 -6.81 -14.50
N HIS A 43 -18.79 -6.37 -15.21
CA HIS A 43 -20.16 -6.42 -14.68
C HIS A 43 -21.11 -7.39 -15.42
N ASP A 44 -20.64 -8.17 -16.42
CA ASP A 44 -21.54 -8.94 -17.29
C ASP A 44 -21.19 -10.43 -17.48
N GLU A 45 -20.26 -11.01 -16.71
CA GLU A 45 -19.89 -12.43 -16.83
C GLU A 45 -19.72 -13.13 -15.47
N ALA A 46 -20.74 -13.07 -14.61
CA ALA A 46 -20.78 -13.90 -13.40
C ALA A 46 -22.18 -14.46 -13.14
N GLN A 47 -22.72 -15.22 -14.10
CA GLN A 47 -23.78 -16.19 -13.85
C GLN A 47 -23.54 -17.45 -14.70
N ASP A 48 -23.65 -18.58 -14.00
CA ASP A 48 -23.80 -19.97 -14.46
C ASP A 48 -22.57 -20.87 -14.72
N ASP A 49 -22.63 -21.99 -13.99
CA ASP A 49 -22.20 -23.37 -14.26
C ASP A 49 -21.09 -24.06 -13.46
N GLU A 50 -21.43 -25.32 -13.15
CA GLU A 50 -20.95 -26.26 -12.14
C GLU A 50 -19.60 -26.96 -12.46
N GLN A 51 -18.84 -27.27 -11.38
CA GLN A 51 -17.89 -28.39 -11.05
C GLN A 51 -17.56 -29.54 -12.07
N PRO A 52 -16.60 -30.50 -11.82
CA PRO A 52 -15.36 -30.58 -11.00
C PRO A 52 -14.15 -31.37 -11.67
N GLU A 53 -13.08 -31.63 -10.88
CA GLU A 53 -11.95 -32.61 -11.02
C GLU A 53 -10.80 -32.26 -12.00
N THR A 54 -9.49 -32.44 -11.69
CA THR A 54 -8.78 -33.56 -11.07
C THR A 54 -7.44 -33.12 -10.41
N ALA A 55 -7.14 -33.61 -9.21
CA ALA A 55 -5.79 -33.73 -8.65
C ALA A 55 -5.07 -34.95 -9.31
N PRO A 56 -3.72 -35.18 -9.22
CA PRO A 56 -2.88 -35.02 -8.01
C PRO A 56 -1.44 -34.51 -8.25
N GLU A 57 -0.84 -33.84 -7.27
CA GLU A 57 0.62 -33.88 -7.12
C GLU A 57 1.00 -34.20 -5.68
N ASP A 58 1.70 -35.33 -5.59
CA ASP A 58 2.44 -35.87 -4.47
C ASP A 58 3.63 -34.96 -4.13
N SER A 59 3.73 -34.53 -2.87
CA SER A 59 4.97 -34.04 -2.25
C SER A 59 4.75 -33.92 -0.74
N GLU A 60 5.15 -34.97 -0.04
CA GLU A 60 5.34 -35.00 1.41
C GLU A 60 6.34 -33.92 1.88
N GLN A 61 5.99 -33.10 2.87
CA GLN A 61 6.88 -32.56 3.93
C GLN A 61 6.08 -31.72 4.97
N PRO A 62 6.59 -31.53 6.20
CA PRO A 62 6.00 -32.12 7.40
C PRO A 62 5.17 -31.16 8.26
N ALA A 63 4.44 -31.77 9.19
CA ALA A 63 3.56 -31.17 10.19
C ALA A 63 4.11 -29.91 10.89
N ALA A 64 3.37 -28.82 10.75
CA ALA A 64 3.27 -27.78 11.77
C ALA A 64 1.77 -27.66 12.10
N GLU A 65 1.41 -28.02 13.33
CA GLU A 65 0.09 -27.79 13.91
C GLU A 65 -0.25 -26.30 13.78
N THR A 66 -1.08 -25.98 12.80
CA THR A 66 -1.88 -24.75 12.86
C THR A 66 -3.12 -25.13 13.62
N GLU A 67 -3.07 -24.94 14.93
CA GLU A 67 -4.28 -24.82 15.74
C GLU A 67 -5.15 -23.76 15.04
N ALA A 68 -6.24 -24.22 14.44
CA ALA A 68 -7.31 -23.37 13.99
C ALA A 68 -7.87 -22.70 15.24
N VAL A 69 -7.37 -21.51 15.56
CA VAL A 69 -8.07 -20.60 16.46
C VAL A 69 -9.40 -20.31 15.80
N ASP A 70 -10.42 -20.92 16.35
CA ASP A 70 -11.82 -20.76 15.99
C ASP A 70 -12.12 -19.27 15.95
N SER A 71 -12.52 -18.78 14.78
CA SER A 71 -12.87 -17.37 14.59
C SER A 71 -14.19 -17.01 15.30
N ASP A 72 -14.86 -18.01 15.87
CA ASP A 72 -16.10 -17.85 16.65
C ASP A 72 -15.88 -17.29 18.07
N ASP A 73 -14.63 -17.19 18.55
CA ASP A 73 -14.29 -16.61 19.87
C ASP A 73 -14.01 -15.09 19.84
N VAL A 74 -14.17 -14.42 18.69
CA VAL A 74 -14.08 -12.96 18.62
C VAL A 74 -15.42 -12.36 19.03
N LEU A 75 -15.56 -12.00 20.31
CA LEU A 75 -16.70 -11.27 20.84
C LEU A 75 -16.98 -9.98 20.03
N ASN A 76 -18.01 -10.01 19.20
CA ASN A 76 -18.49 -8.85 18.44
C ASN A 76 -19.15 -7.85 19.40
N LEU A 77 -18.37 -6.89 19.90
CA LEU A 77 -18.85 -5.83 20.80
C LEU A 77 -19.89 -4.89 20.17
N SER A 78 -20.14 -4.96 18.85
CA SER A 78 -21.19 -4.18 18.20
C SER A 78 -22.60 -4.77 18.36
N GLU A 79 -22.71 -6.03 18.77
CA GLU A 79 -24.00 -6.73 18.96
C GLU A 79 -24.51 -6.65 20.41
N ALA A 80 -23.65 -6.26 21.35
CA ALA A 80 -23.98 -6.16 22.76
C ALA A 80 -24.79 -4.89 23.13
N ASP A 81 -25.07 -3.99 22.19
CA ASP A 81 -25.77 -2.72 22.43
C ASP A 81 -27.26 -2.73 22.01
N PHE A 82 -27.77 -3.88 21.55
CA PHE A 82 -29.17 -4.04 21.10
C PHE A 82 -29.94 -5.05 21.95
N VAL A 83 -29.89 -4.91 23.27
CA VAL A 83 -30.92 -5.51 24.13
C VAL A 83 -32.12 -4.57 24.06
N GLU A 84 -33.14 -4.94 23.29
CA GLU A 84 -34.49 -4.41 23.46
C GLU A 84 -34.85 -4.58 24.94
N GLN A 85 -34.84 -3.48 25.67
CA GLN A 85 -35.27 -3.42 27.05
C GLN A 85 -36.78 -3.68 27.05
N ASP A 86 -37.16 -4.94 27.29
CA ASP A 86 -38.55 -5.31 27.53
C ASP A 86 -39.11 -4.46 28.69
N ASP A 87 -40.05 -3.59 28.33
CA ASP A 87 -40.87 -2.78 29.22
C ASP A 87 -41.78 -3.67 30.07
N ASP A 88 -41.30 -4.12 31.25
CA ASP A 88 -42.19 -4.74 32.26
C ASP A 88 -41.71 -4.61 33.72
N TYR A 89 -41.08 -3.48 34.07
CA TYR A 89 -40.85 -3.08 35.47
C TYR A 89 -41.52 -1.75 35.80
N ALA A 90 -42.85 -1.75 35.81
CA ALA A 90 -43.62 -0.73 36.50
C ALA A 90 -43.62 -1.01 38.03
N ASP A 91 -42.54 -0.63 38.73
CA ASP A 91 -42.59 -0.06 40.10
C ASP A 91 -41.17 0.32 40.59
N SER A 92 -40.71 1.51 40.21
CA SER A 92 -39.89 2.36 41.09
C SER A 92 -39.79 3.74 40.46
N ALA A 93 -40.89 4.50 40.55
CA ALA A 93 -40.87 5.93 40.34
C ALA A 93 -40.06 6.60 41.48
N ALA A 94 -38.76 6.71 41.29
CA ALA A 94 -37.91 7.68 41.97
C ALA A 94 -37.08 8.40 40.90
N THR A 95 -37.70 9.46 40.37
CA THR A 95 -37.05 10.70 39.95
C THR A 95 -35.70 10.57 39.24
N ALA A 96 -35.75 10.74 37.92
CA ALA A 96 -34.64 11.28 37.16
C ALA A 96 -34.10 12.55 37.83
N ASP A 97 -32.89 12.47 38.37
CA ASP A 97 -31.91 13.54 38.30
C ASP A 97 -30.78 12.99 37.43
N ASP A 98 -31.01 13.02 36.13
CA ASP A 98 -29.99 12.80 35.10
C ASP A 98 -29.35 14.17 34.77
N ASP A 99 -28.83 14.82 35.81
CA ASP A 99 -28.07 16.08 35.73
C ASP A 99 -26.72 15.97 36.47
N ASP A 100 -26.11 14.79 36.47
CA ASP A 100 -24.64 14.72 36.59
C ASP A 100 -24.03 14.96 35.20
N SER A 101 -24.31 16.16 34.68
CA SER A 101 -23.66 16.74 33.51
C SER A 101 -22.14 16.69 33.67
N GLU A 102 -21.52 15.64 33.12
CA GLU A 102 -20.08 15.45 32.87
C GLU A 102 -19.14 16.18 33.84
N ALA A 103 -19.35 16.00 35.14
CA ALA A 103 -18.47 16.62 36.12
C ALA A 103 -17.07 15.99 35.97
N PRO A 104 -16.04 16.79 35.66
CA PRO A 104 -14.72 16.26 35.41
C PRO A 104 -14.15 15.54 36.64
N LEU A 105 -13.91 14.23 36.52
CA LEU A 105 -13.38 13.36 37.60
C LEU A 105 -11.94 13.70 38.05
N THR A 106 -11.34 14.76 37.50
CA THR A 106 -9.99 15.20 37.83
C THR A 106 -9.99 16.67 38.17
N ALA A 107 -9.29 17.03 39.24
CA ALA A 107 -9.19 18.40 39.70
C ALA A 107 -8.55 19.31 38.62
N ASP A 108 -9.06 20.53 38.49
CA ASP A 108 -8.55 21.54 37.54
C ASP A 108 -7.03 21.76 37.57
N PRO A 109 -6.34 21.88 38.72
CA PRO A 109 -4.88 22.04 38.73
C PRO A 109 -4.14 20.82 38.16
N LEU A 110 -4.69 19.61 38.34
CA LEU A 110 -4.11 18.40 37.78
C LEU A 110 -4.24 18.38 36.26
N ARG A 111 -5.39 18.80 35.72
CA ARG A 111 -5.63 18.90 34.28
C ARG A 111 -4.66 19.86 33.60
N GLU A 112 -4.42 21.01 34.21
CA GLU A 112 -3.50 21.99 33.66
C GLU A 112 -2.06 21.45 33.63
N SER A 113 -1.61 20.80 34.71
CA SER A 113 -0.27 20.18 34.73
C SER A 113 -0.11 19.06 33.67
N ILE A 114 -1.16 18.26 33.42
CA ILE A 114 -1.13 17.23 32.37
C ILE A 114 -1.07 17.88 30.99
N ARG A 115 -1.84 18.95 30.76
CA ARG A 115 -1.82 19.70 29.50
C ARG A 115 -0.47 20.34 29.24
N GLU A 116 0.15 20.95 30.25
CA GLU A 116 1.49 21.53 30.17
C GLU A 116 2.56 20.47 29.84
N ASN A 117 2.52 19.32 30.52
CA ASN A 117 3.43 18.21 30.24
C ASN A 117 3.24 17.65 28.83
N PHE A 118 2.00 17.52 28.36
CA PHE A 118 1.71 17.07 27.01
C PHE A 118 2.16 18.08 25.97
N ALA A 119 2.03 19.38 26.24
CA ALA A 119 2.54 20.44 25.39
C ALA A 119 4.08 20.39 25.28
N ALA A 120 4.79 20.18 26.39
CA ALA A 120 6.24 20.02 26.40
C ALA A 120 6.69 18.77 25.61
N LEU A 121 6.00 17.64 25.80
CA LEU A 121 6.27 16.41 25.04
C LEU A 121 5.98 16.57 23.54
N ALA A 122 4.89 17.26 23.18
CA ALA A 122 4.56 17.56 21.79
C ALA A 122 5.61 18.47 21.13
N MET A 123 6.19 19.43 21.87
CA MET A 123 7.30 20.25 21.38
C MET A 123 8.57 19.43 21.16
N LEU A 124 8.87 18.47 22.04
CA LEU A 124 10.04 17.59 21.92
C LEU A 124 9.88 16.55 20.80
N SER A 125 8.67 16.01 20.62
CA SER A 125 8.36 14.98 19.63
C SER A 125 8.12 15.53 18.22
N LYS A 126 8.05 16.85 18.05
CA LYS A 126 7.84 17.44 16.72
C LYS A 126 9.09 17.21 15.88
N PRO A 127 9.02 16.48 14.75
CA PRO A 127 10.16 16.34 13.87
C PRO A 127 10.57 17.75 13.39
N GLY A 128 11.77 18.19 13.72
CA GLY A 128 12.26 19.55 13.43
C GLY A 128 12.44 19.86 11.94
N VAL A 129 12.18 18.89 11.06
CA VAL A 129 12.38 19.00 9.62
C VAL A 129 11.09 18.53 8.94
N GLN A 130 10.47 19.44 8.16
CA GLN A 130 9.37 19.06 7.27
C GLN A 130 9.90 18.03 6.27
N PRO A 131 9.18 16.94 5.98
CA PRO A 131 9.64 15.95 5.01
C PRO A 131 9.80 16.65 3.67
N GLN A 132 11.05 16.87 3.26
CA GLN A 132 11.35 17.38 1.94
C GLN A 132 10.96 16.28 0.96
N ILE A 133 9.84 16.48 0.27
CA ILE A 133 9.45 15.66 -0.88
C ILE A 133 10.39 16.05 -2.03
N VAL A 134 11.64 15.63 -1.94
CA VAL A 134 12.52 15.53 -3.09
C VAL A 134 12.19 14.24 -3.82
N ARG A 135 12.08 14.36 -5.15
CA ARG A 135 11.88 13.30 -6.16
C ARG A 135 11.82 11.90 -5.56
N SER A 136 10.58 11.42 -5.33
CA SER A 136 10.21 10.06 -4.95
C SER A 136 11.36 9.16 -4.44
N GLY A 137 11.68 9.24 -3.14
CA GLY A 137 12.40 8.16 -2.43
C GLY A 137 13.77 8.49 -1.81
N GLU A 138 14.37 9.65 -2.09
CA GLU A 138 15.76 9.93 -1.66
C GLU A 138 15.91 10.34 -0.18
N THR A 139 14.83 10.78 0.47
CA THR A 139 14.83 11.21 1.89
C THR A 139 13.77 10.52 2.76
N SER A 140 13.18 9.44 2.27
CA SER A 140 12.27 8.57 3.05
C SER A 140 12.91 7.20 3.26
N LEU A 141 12.36 6.43 4.20
CA LEU A 141 12.79 5.09 4.63
C LEU A 141 13.26 4.15 3.50
N GLU A 142 12.73 4.31 2.28
CA GLU A 142 13.21 3.60 1.09
C GLU A 142 14.71 3.80 0.82
N GLY A 143 15.25 5.01 0.99
CA GLY A 143 16.67 5.30 0.85
C GLY A 143 17.51 4.51 1.86
N LEU A 144 17.09 4.50 3.13
CA LEU A 144 17.74 3.73 4.20
C LEU A 144 17.67 2.22 3.92
N VAL A 145 16.50 1.71 3.55
CA VAL A 145 16.30 0.30 3.23
C VAL A 145 17.11 -0.10 2.01
N ARG A 146 17.23 0.77 1.00
CA ARG A 146 18.07 0.53 -0.18
C ARG A 146 19.56 0.50 0.17
N GLU A 147 20.03 1.37 1.05
CA GLU A 147 21.41 1.33 1.54
C GLU A 147 21.71 0.04 2.29
N LEU A 148 20.76 -0.46 3.08
CA LEU A 148 20.88 -1.72 3.83
C LEU A 148 20.77 -2.97 2.93
N LEU A 149 19.90 -2.95 1.92
CA LEU A 149 19.67 -4.09 1.03
C LEU A 149 20.71 -4.20 -0.10
N ARG A 150 21.34 -3.09 -0.50
CA ARG A 150 22.35 -3.08 -1.56
C ARG A 150 23.51 -4.08 -1.35
N PRO A 151 24.16 -4.18 -0.18
CA PRO A 151 25.25 -5.15 0.02
C PRO A 151 24.77 -6.60 -0.09
N MET A 152 23.62 -6.93 0.49
CA MET A 152 23.05 -8.28 0.46
C MET A 152 22.68 -8.72 -0.96
N LEU A 153 22.08 -7.82 -1.74
CA LEU A 153 21.74 -8.07 -3.14
C LEU A 153 23.00 -8.21 -4.01
N SER A 154 24.04 -7.41 -3.77
CA SER A 154 25.30 -7.52 -4.52
C SER A 154 25.96 -8.88 -4.30
N GLU A 155 26.11 -9.30 -3.05
CA GLU A 155 26.69 -10.60 -2.71
C GLU A 155 25.86 -11.76 -3.28
N TRP A 156 24.53 -11.64 -3.24
CA TRP A 156 23.65 -12.64 -3.84
C TRP A 156 23.81 -12.72 -5.35
N ILE A 157 23.88 -11.58 -6.04
CA ILE A 157 24.10 -11.53 -7.50
C ILE A 157 25.44 -12.17 -7.85
N GLU A 158 26.52 -11.82 -7.15
CA GLU A 158 27.85 -12.41 -7.40
C GLU A 158 27.85 -13.94 -7.28
N LYS A 159 27.12 -14.49 -6.31
CA LYS A 159 27.04 -15.95 -6.10
C LYS A 159 26.13 -16.66 -7.11
N ASN A 160 25.01 -16.05 -7.50
CA ASN A 160 23.96 -16.73 -8.27
C ASN A 160 23.98 -16.43 -9.78
N LEU A 161 24.53 -15.28 -10.19
CA LEU A 161 24.58 -14.87 -11.59
C LEU A 161 25.40 -15.82 -12.49
N PRO A 162 26.59 -16.32 -12.08
CA PRO A 162 27.41 -17.17 -12.95
C PRO A 162 26.67 -18.43 -13.41
N GLY A 163 26.02 -19.16 -12.48
CA GLY A 163 25.29 -20.38 -12.82
C GLY A 163 24.06 -20.15 -13.70
N MET A 164 23.42 -18.99 -13.59
CA MET A 164 22.30 -18.63 -14.46
C MET A 164 22.77 -18.32 -15.89
N VAL A 165 23.90 -17.60 -16.02
CA VAL A 165 24.48 -17.27 -17.33
C VAL A 165 24.99 -18.54 -18.02
N GLU A 166 25.66 -19.45 -17.31
CA GLU A 166 26.13 -20.72 -17.89
C GLU A 166 24.98 -21.53 -18.49
N LYS A 167 23.84 -21.63 -17.79
CA LYS A 167 22.63 -22.32 -18.28
C LYS A 167 22.07 -21.65 -19.54
N MET A 168 21.99 -20.31 -19.57
CA MET A 168 21.52 -19.58 -20.76
C MET A 168 22.50 -19.73 -21.94
N VAL A 169 23.81 -19.67 -21.69
CA VAL A 169 24.84 -19.84 -22.73
C VAL A 169 24.83 -21.27 -23.26
N GLN A 170 24.68 -22.28 -22.40
CA GLN A 170 24.58 -23.68 -22.81
C GLN A 170 23.33 -23.92 -23.67
N ALA A 171 22.19 -23.34 -23.29
CA ALA A 171 20.98 -23.37 -24.10
C ALA A 171 21.18 -22.68 -25.47
N GLU A 172 21.89 -21.55 -25.49
CA GLU A 172 22.18 -20.79 -26.70
C GLU A 172 23.15 -21.53 -27.64
N ILE A 173 24.19 -22.18 -27.10
CA ILE A 173 25.11 -23.02 -27.87
C ILE A 173 24.37 -24.24 -28.42
N ALA A 174 23.55 -24.93 -27.61
CA ALA A 174 22.77 -26.07 -28.07
C ALA A 174 21.83 -25.68 -29.22
N ARG A 175 21.19 -24.52 -29.12
CA ARG A 175 20.32 -23.96 -30.17
C ARG A 175 21.06 -23.67 -31.47
N ILE A 176 22.26 -23.06 -31.40
CA ILE A 176 23.08 -22.75 -32.58
C ILE A 176 23.67 -24.03 -33.19
N ALA A 177 24.13 -24.96 -32.36
CA ALA A 177 24.70 -26.22 -32.79
C ALA A 177 23.65 -27.11 -33.46
N GLY A 178 22.45 -27.22 -32.89
CA GLY A 178 21.33 -27.97 -33.45
C GLY A 178 20.74 -27.38 -34.74
N LYS A 179 21.00 -26.10 -35.03
CA LYS A 179 20.57 -25.44 -36.28
C LYS A 179 21.60 -25.56 -37.42
N ARG A 180 22.82 -26.05 -37.14
CA ARG A 180 23.90 -26.17 -38.13
C ARG A 180 24.19 -27.62 -38.57
N GLY A 181 23.48 -28.60 -38.01
CA GLY A 181 23.37 -29.97 -38.53
C GLY A 181 22.08 -30.16 -39.29
#